data_AF-A0A2N8NPE5-F1
#
_entry.id   AF-A0A2N8NPE5-F1
#
_cell.length_a   1.000
_cell.length_b   1.000
_cell.length_c   1.000
_cell.angle_alpha   90.00
_cell.angle_beta   90.00
_cell.angle_gamma   90.00
#
_symmetry.space_group_name_H-M   'P 1'
#
loop_
_entity.id
_entity.type
_entity.pdbx_description
1 polymer ?
#
loop_
_entity_poly.entity_id
_entity_poly.type
_entity_poly.pdbx_seq_one_letter_code
_entity_poly.pdbx_strand_id
1 'polypeptide(L)'
;MIGEFRRTAVLVPLDDRGGLWTAGHEGVWWIHAFTDERALARFAGARAGRRDWEYRTVLGARLLDVVVPGLGEPAGVALDMGGERPMLFPPAPGIVPDGVAVAP
;
A
#
# COMPACT_ATOMS: atom_id res chain seq x y z
N MET A 1 -3.60 -10.41 9.28
CA MET A 1 -4.93 -10.96 8.92
C MET A 1 -5.51 -10.15 7.76
N ILE A 2 -5.68 -10.76 6.58
CA ILE A 2 -6.22 -10.07 5.39
C ILE A 2 -7.62 -9.46 5.61
N GLY A 3 -8.50 -10.17 6.31
CA GLY A 3 -9.86 -9.68 6.59
C GLY A 3 -9.88 -8.44 7.49
N GLU A 4 -8.95 -8.34 8.43
CA GLU A 4 -8.80 -7.15 9.28
C GLU A 4 -8.32 -5.97 8.45
N PHE A 5 -7.24 -6.13 7.68
CA PHE A 5 -6.75 -5.10 6.78
C PHE A 5 -7.84 -4.57 5.84
N ARG A 6 -8.65 -5.48 5.25
CA ARG A 6 -9.76 -5.11 4.37
C ARG A 6 -10.78 -4.16 5.03
N ARG A 7 -10.96 -4.23 6.35
CA ARG A 7 -11.89 -3.39 7.12
C ARG A 7 -11.24 -2.13 7.71
N THR A 8 -9.92 -2.02 7.64
CA THR A 8 -9.16 -0.90 8.20
C THR A 8 -9.05 0.22 7.19
N ALA A 9 -9.32 1.46 7.62
CA ALA A 9 -8.96 2.65 6.87
C ALA A 9 -7.46 2.91 7.07
N VAL A 10 -6.71 2.99 5.98
CA VAL A 10 -5.27 3.21 5.98
C VAL A 10 -4.92 4.51 5.26
N LEU A 11 -3.79 5.10 5.63
CA LEU A 11 -3.23 6.29 5.03
C LEU A 11 -2.32 5.88 3.88
N VAL A 12 -2.59 6.38 2.68
CA VAL A 12 -1.78 6.14 1.50
C VAL A 12 -1.14 7.47 1.11
N PRO A 13 0.20 7.60 1.18
CA PRO A 13 0.86 8.84 0.80
C PRO A 13 0.67 9.13 -0.68
N LEU A 14 0.76 10.41 -1.02
CA LEU A 14 0.79 10.86 -2.40
C LEU A 14 2.22 11.07 -2.87
N ASP A 15 2.46 10.78 -4.15
CA ASP A 15 3.68 11.17 -4.85
C ASP A 15 3.63 12.67 -5.24
N ASP A 16 4.73 13.17 -5.80
CA ASP A 16 4.85 14.58 -6.19
C ASP A 16 3.91 14.99 -7.34
N ARG A 17 3.24 14.03 -7.99
CA ARG A 17 2.24 14.26 -9.04
C ARG A 17 0.81 14.18 -8.51
N GLY A 18 0.63 13.94 -7.20
CA GLY A 18 -0.66 13.74 -6.56
C GLY A 18 -1.26 12.34 -6.79
N GLY A 19 -0.50 11.41 -7.37
CA GLY A 19 -0.84 10.00 -7.47
C GLY A 19 -0.57 9.26 -6.16
N LEU A 20 -1.09 8.04 -6.00
CA LEU A 20 -0.73 7.23 -4.83
C LEU A 20 0.74 6.84 -4.92
N TRP A 21 1.43 6.88 -3.79
CA TRP A 21 2.85 6.52 -3.77
C TRP A 21 3.03 4.99 -3.88
N THR A 22 3.68 4.55 -4.97
CA THR A 22 3.96 3.16 -5.31
C THR A 22 5.44 2.89 -5.59
N ALA A 23 6.06 1.90 -4.94
CA ALA A 23 7.44 1.50 -5.23
C ALA A 23 7.50 0.16 -5.98
N GLY A 24 8.30 0.07 -7.04
CA GLY A 24 8.56 -1.19 -7.74
C GLY A 24 9.64 -2.02 -7.02
N HIS A 25 9.36 -3.30 -6.80
CA HIS A 25 10.34 -4.25 -6.25
C HIS A 25 10.05 -5.67 -6.78
N GLU A 26 11.08 -6.33 -7.31
CA GLU A 26 11.00 -7.71 -7.85
C GLU A 26 9.84 -7.94 -8.84
N GLY A 27 9.60 -6.97 -9.73
CA GLY A 27 8.55 -7.05 -10.74
C GLY A 27 7.13 -6.79 -10.23
N VAL A 28 6.98 -6.40 -8.97
CA VAL A 28 5.68 -6.03 -8.35
C VAL A 28 5.68 -4.55 -7.97
N TRP A 29 4.58 -3.86 -8.25
CA TRP A 29 4.33 -2.50 -7.76
C TRP A 29 3.67 -2.52 -6.38
N TRP A 30 4.26 -1.85 -5.40
CA TRP A 30 3.78 -1.82 -4.03
C TRP A 30 3.17 -0.48 -3.68
N ILE A 31 1.85 -0.45 -3.44
CA ILE A 31 1.20 0.72 -2.84
C ILE A 31 1.58 0.75 -1.36
N HIS A 32 2.26 1.81 -0.94
CA HIS A 32 2.60 1.97 0.47
C HIS A 32 1.40 2.50 1.24
N ALA A 33 1.01 1.79 2.29
CA ALA A 33 -0.10 2.17 3.15
C ALA A 33 0.34 2.15 4.62
N PHE A 34 -0.33 2.93 5.45
CA PHE A 34 0.01 3.09 6.86
C PHE A 34 -1.24 3.03 7.72
N THR A 35 -1.15 2.37 8.87
CA THR A 35 -2.28 2.23 9.80
C THR A 35 -2.60 3.54 10.50
N ASP A 36 -1.59 4.38 10.75
CA ASP A 36 -1.72 5.66 11.40
C ASP A 36 -0.65 6.68 10.94
N GLU A 37 -0.82 7.93 11.37
CA GLU A 37 0.10 9.02 11.04
C GLU A 37 1.50 8.81 11.62
N ARG A 38 1.65 8.06 12.73
CA ARG A 38 2.97 7.79 13.32
C ARG A 38 3.75 6.82 12.45
N ALA A 39 3.09 5.80 11.90
CA ALA A 39 3.68 4.88 10.93
C ALA A 39 4.08 5.61 9.65
N LEU A 40 3.21 6.47 9.14
CA LEU A 40 3.51 7.34 8.00
C LEU A 40 4.70 8.27 8.27
N ALA A 41 4.73 8.95 9.43
CA ALA A 41 5.80 9.87 9.80
C ALA A 41 7.16 9.18 9.94
N ARG A 42 7.20 7.95 10.44
CA ARG A 42 8.44 7.13 10.46
C ARG A 42 8.96 6.87 9.05
N PHE A 43 8.07 6.48 8.13
CA PHE A 43 8.43 6.26 6.74
C PHE A 43 8.91 7.56 6.05
N ALA A 44 8.20 8.67 6.27
CA ALA A 44 8.56 9.97 5.73
C ALA A 44 9.90 10.49 6.28
N GLY A 45 10.15 10.31 7.58
CA GLY A 45 11.42 10.69 8.22
C GLY A 45 12.63 9.96 7.66
N ALA A 46 12.47 8.67 7.30
CA ALA A 46 13.50 7.90 6.61
C ALA A 46 13.74 8.37 5.16
N ARG A 47 12.81 9.13 4.58
CA ARG A 47 12.81 9.55 3.17
C ARG A 47 13.03 11.06 3.04
N ALA A 48 14.28 11.47 2.77
CA ALA A 48 14.66 12.85 2.45
C ALA A 48 14.24 13.93 3.49
N GLY A 49 13.87 13.54 4.72
CA GLY A 49 13.52 14.46 5.80
C GLY A 49 12.24 15.27 5.56
N ARG A 50 11.34 14.82 4.68
CA ARG A 50 10.04 15.48 4.50
C ARG A 50 9.17 15.21 5.72
N ARG A 51 8.84 16.29 6.46
CA ARG A 51 8.03 16.20 7.69
C ARG A 51 6.53 16.08 7.39
N ASP A 52 6.09 16.65 6.26
CA ASP A 52 4.68 16.67 5.88
C ASP A 52 4.51 16.02 4.51
N TRP A 53 3.75 14.92 4.48
CA TRP A 53 3.30 14.25 3.28
C TRP A 53 1.78 14.32 3.19
N GLU A 54 1.29 14.76 2.05
CA GLU A 54 -0.13 14.59 1.75
C GLU A 54 -0.45 13.11 1.62
N TYR A 55 -1.60 12.72 2.14
CA TYR A 55 -2.07 11.35 2.09
C TYR A 55 -3.57 11.30 1.79
N ARG A 56 -4.04 10.12 1.42
CA ARG A 56 -5.46 9.78 1.30
C ARG A 56 -5.79 8.69 2.31
N THR A 57 -6.94 8.83 2.96
CA THR A 57 -7.48 7.75 3.79
C THR A 57 -8.34 6.85 2.92
N VAL A 58 -7.98 5.57 2.82
CA VAL A 58 -8.60 4.60 1.92
C VAL A 58 -8.86 3.31 2.69
N LEU A 59 -10.03 2.70 2.49
CA LEU A 59 -10.32 1.38 3.05
C LEU A 59 -9.40 0.33 2.42
N GLY A 60 -8.82 -0.58 3.22
CA GLY A 60 -7.93 -1.62 2.71
C GLY A 60 -8.57 -2.49 1.60
N ALA A 61 -9.87 -2.78 1.71
CA ALA A 61 -10.60 -3.48 0.65
C ALA A 61 -10.60 -2.70 -0.67
N ARG A 62 -10.74 -1.36 -0.64
CA ARG A 62 -10.70 -0.55 -1.86
C ARG A 62 -9.31 -0.57 -2.51
N LEU A 63 -8.24 -0.63 -1.70
CA LEU A 63 -6.89 -0.78 -2.27
C LEU A 63 -6.75 -2.10 -3.01
N LEU A 64 -7.15 -3.21 -2.40
CA LEU A 64 -6.97 -4.55 -2.97
C LEU A 64 -7.92 -4.85 -4.14
N ASP A 65 -9.17 -4.40 -4.04
CA ASP A 65 -10.23 -4.82 -4.97
C ASP A 65 -10.46 -3.83 -6.11
N VAL A 66 -9.97 -2.59 -5.99
CA VAL A 66 -10.23 -1.53 -6.97
C VAL A 66 -8.95 -0.87 -7.44
N VAL A 67 -8.12 -0.40 -6.51
CA VAL A 67 -6.90 0.33 -6.90
C VAL A 67 -5.90 -0.60 -7.56
N VAL A 68 -5.55 -1.71 -6.91
CA VAL A 68 -4.60 -2.71 -7.44
C VAL A 68 -4.97 -3.19 -8.85
N PRO A 69 -6.21 -3.64 -9.11
CA PRO A 69 -6.60 -4.03 -10.47
C PRO A 69 -6.47 -2.91 -11.52
N GLY A 70 -6.56 -1.65 -11.08
CA GLY A 70 -6.42 -0.48 -11.95
C GLY A 70 -4.99 -0.14 -12.37
N LEU A 71 -3.95 -0.74 -11.76
CA LEU A 71 -2.56 -0.48 -12.16
C LEU A 71 -2.16 -1.16 -13.48
N GLY A 72 -2.87 -2.23 -13.88
CA GLY A 72 -2.59 -2.98 -15.12
C GLY A 72 -1.31 -3.83 -15.09
N GLU A 73 -0.57 -3.81 -13.98
CA GLU A 73 0.66 -4.58 -13.72
C GLU A 73 0.53 -5.33 -12.38
N PRO A 74 1.29 -6.40 -12.13
CA PRO A 74 1.29 -7.08 -10.83
C PRO A 74 1.54 -6.10 -9.69
N ALA A 75 0.59 -5.96 -8.78
CA ALA A 75 0.64 -4.97 -7.72
C ALA A 75 0.10 -5.49 -6.39
N GLY A 76 0.71 -5.05 -5.29
CA GLY A 76 0.34 -5.38 -3.92
C GLY A 76 0.29 -4.16 -3.02
N VAL A 77 -0.04 -4.39 -1.75
CA VAL A 77 0.00 -3.35 -0.71
C VAL A 77 1.09 -3.68 0.30
N ALA A 78 1.94 -2.71 0.59
CA ALA A 78 2.96 -2.78 1.63
C ALA A 78 2.52 -1.90 2.80
N LEU A 79 2.15 -2.53 3.92
CA LEU A 79 1.61 -1.88 5.11
C LEU A 79 2.71 -1.60 6.14
N ASP A 80 2.75 -0.38 6.66
CA ASP A 80 3.63 0.05 7.76
C ASP A 80 5.12 -0.20 7.52
N MET A 81 5.56 -0.04 6.26
CA MET A 81 6.96 -0.20 5.88
C MET A 81 7.88 0.75 6.67
N GLY A 82 8.95 0.20 7.24
CA GLY A 82 9.86 0.91 8.14
C GLY A 82 9.40 0.97 9.60
N GLY A 83 8.27 0.35 9.94
CA GLY A 83 7.80 0.13 11.30
C GLY A 83 8.29 -1.19 11.91
N GLU A 84 7.79 -1.51 13.12
CA GLU A 84 8.17 -2.73 13.86
C GLU A 84 7.57 -4.01 13.28
N ARG A 85 6.42 -3.91 12.62
CA ARG A 85 5.66 -5.07 12.10
C ARG A 85 5.12 -4.78 10.68
N PRO A 86 6.01 -4.57 9.69
CA PRO A 86 5.56 -4.36 8.32
C PRO A 86 4.84 -5.62 7.80
N MET A 87 3.83 -5.43 6.96
CA MET A 87 3.08 -6.51 6.34
C MET A 87 2.98 -6.32 4.84
N LEU A 88 3.07 -7.42 4.09
CA LEU A 88 2.86 -7.43 2.65
C LEU A 88 1.55 -8.15 2.32
N PHE A 89 0.77 -7.53 1.44
CA PHE A 89 -0.39 -8.11 0.80
C PHE A 89 -0.07 -8.25 -0.70
N PRO A 90 0.58 -9.36 -1.12
CA PRO A 90 1.02 -9.54 -2.50
C PRO A 90 -0.14 -9.70 -3.47
N PRO A 91 0.10 -9.57 -4.79
CA PRO A 91 -0.86 -9.91 -5.84
C PRO A 91 -1.15 -11.43 -5.90
N ALA A 92 -1.70 -12.02 -4.85
CA ALA A 92 -1.92 -13.47 -4.75
C ALA A 92 -3.41 -13.81 -4.67
N PRO A 93 -3.82 -15.04 -5.07
CA PRO A 93 -5.19 -15.50 -4.90
C PRO A 93 -5.66 -15.38 -3.44
N GLY A 94 -6.89 -14.91 -3.24
CA GLY A 94 -7.45 -14.65 -1.91
C GLY A 94 -6.96 -13.35 -1.23
N ILE A 95 -6.03 -12.62 -1.86
CA ILE A 95 -5.62 -11.27 -1.42
C ILE A 95 -6.18 -10.22 -2.37
N VAL A 96 -5.96 -10.39 -3.67
CA VAL A 96 -6.49 -9.53 -4.75
C VAL A 96 -7.51 -10.32 -5.59
N PRO A 97 -8.34 -9.67 -6.43
CA PRO A 97 -9.21 -10.38 -7.35
C PRO A 97 -8.44 -11.33 -8.29
N ASP A 98 -9.02 -12.50 -8.58
CA ASP A 98 -8.36 -13.57 -9.33
C ASP A 98 -7.84 -13.12 -10.71
N GLY A 99 -8.52 -12.18 -11.37
CA GLY A 99 -8.12 -11.67 -12.68
C GLY A 99 -6.81 -10.89 -12.70
N VAL A 100 -6.28 -10.49 -11.54
CA VAL A 100 -4.99 -9.80 -11.40
C VAL A 100 -4.04 -10.50 -10.41
N ALA A 101 -4.41 -11.69 -9.94
CA ALA A 101 -3.57 -12.49 -9.08
C ALA A 101 -2.48 -13.19 -9.92
N VAL A 102 -1.25 -13.23 -9.38
CA VAL A 102 -0.15 -14.02 -9.93
C VAL A 102 0.01 -15.31 -9.12
N ALA A 103 0.20 -16.43 -9.82
CA ALA A 103 0.57 -17.68 -9.17
C ALA A 103 2.02 -17.60 -8.68
N PRO A 104 2.34 -18.22 -7.53
CA PRO A 104 3.72 -18.34 -7.05
C PRO A 104 4.60 -19.20 -7.95
#